data_AF-A0A348WDB0-F1
#
_entry.id   AF-A0A348WDB0-F1
#
_cell.length_a   1.000
_cell.length_b   1.000
_cell.length_c   1.000
_cell.angle_alpha   90.00
_cell.angle_beta   90.00
_cell.angle_gamma   90.00
#
_symmetry.space_group_name_H-M   'P 1'
#
loop_
_entity.id
_entity.type
_entity.pdbx_description
1 polymer ?
#
loop_
_entity_poly.entity_id
_entity_poly.type
_entity_poly.pdbx_seq_one_letter_code
_entity_poly.pdbx_strand_id
1 'polypeptide(L)'
;VAAAINGHCLGGGFEMALAAHARFAVDDPAIKLGLPEAGLGLMPGFGGTQRLTRLAPWQRVTADMLQGATYDVSEAKSLGLLTDVVPAGALRDAARRWLLDSPNAEQPWMARGYRGPSAAEIERHFHALNAGLTRDGVAGRPEQKLIAEAVYHGLQMPIEPALRLEVRRFIELTRDPSVRHTLQARFFGKAA
;
A
#
# COMPACT_ATOMS: atom_id res chain seq x y z
N VAL A 1 -16.32 1.66 8.80
CA VAL A 1 -15.59 0.37 9.02
C VAL A 1 -14.29 0.64 9.75
N ALA A 2 -13.97 -0.12 10.80
CA ALA A 2 -12.69 -0.04 11.51
C ALA A 2 -11.94 -1.38 11.40
N ALA A 3 -10.65 -1.34 11.11
CA ALA A 3 -9.77 -2.50 11.11
C ALA A 3 -9.09 -2.65 12.48
N ALA A 4 -9.18 -3.83 13.08
CA ALA A 4 -8.50 -4.20 14.31
C ALA A 4 -7.36 -5.18 13.96
N ILE A 5 -6.12 -4.71 14.02
CA ILE A 5 -4.91 -5.41 13.58
C ILE A 5 -4.20 -6.00 14.80
N ASN A 6 -4.31 -7.31 14.97
CA ASN A 6 -3.75 -8.04 16.12
C ASN A 6 -2.43 -8.77 15.83
N GLY A 7 -1.83 -8.54 14.66
CA GLY A 7 -0.63 -9.25 14.19
C GLY A 7 -0.11 -8.64 12.89
N HIS A 8 0.82 -9.34 12.22
CA HIS A 8 1.32 -8.90 10.91
C HIS A 8 0.17 -8.63 9.92
N CYS A 9 0.24 -7.49 9.25
CA CYS A 9 -0.75 -7.04 8.30
C CYS A 9 -0.02 -6.69 7.00
N LEU A 10 0.21 -7.68 6.15
CA LEU A 10 1.07 -7.59 4.98
C LEU A 10 0.30 -7.87 3.70
N GLY A 11 0.71 -7.18 2.63
CA GLY A 11 0.15 -7.31 1.29
C GLY A 11 -1.36 -7.13 1.27
N GLY A 12 -2.10 -8.09 0.69
CA GLY A 12 -3.56 -8.04 0.62
C GLY A 12 -4.27 -7.83 1.98
N GLY A 13 -3.72 -8.33 3.08
CA GLY A 13 -4.25 -8.05 4.42
C GLY A 13 -4.14 -6.57 4.80
N PHE A 14 -3.04 -5.93 4.42
CA PHE A 14 -2.87 -4.49 4.59
C PHE A 14 -3.74 -3.69 3.63
N GLU A 15 -3.90 -4.13 2.38
CA GLU A 15 -4.79 -3.48 1.42
C GLU A 15 -6.25 -3.45 1.92
N MET A 16 -6.71 -4.52 2.58
CA MET A 16 -8.00 -4.56 3.26
C MET A 16 -8.07 -3.56 4.41
N ALA A 17 -7.03 -3.47 5.24
CA ALA A 17 -6.97 -2.50 6.34
C ALA A 17 -6.96 -1.05 5.83
N LEU A 18 -6.27 -0.77 4.72
CA LEU A 18 -6.23 0.55 4.07
C LEU A 18 -7.60 0.95 3.49
N ALA A 19 -8.45 -0.02 3.13
CA ALA A 19 -9.81 0.25 2.72
C ALA A 19 -10.74 0.65 3.88
N ALA A 20 -10.40 0.29 5.12
CA ALA A 20 -11.14 0.70 6.31
C ALA A 20 -10.98 2.20 6.59
N HIS A 21 -11.93 2.77 7.34
CA HIS A 21 -11.99 4.21 7.63
C HIS A 21 -11.07 4.55 8.82
N ALA A 22 -10.88 3.58 9.71
CA ALA A 22 -9.91 3.63 10.80
C ALA A 22 -9.15 2.31 10.91
N ARG A 23 -7.93 2.38 11.45
CA ARG A 23 -7.02 1.25 11.66
C ARG A 23 -6.44 1.33 13.06
N PHE A 24 -6.68 0.30 13.87
CA PHE A 24 -6.13 0.15 15.21
C PHE A 24 -5.16 -1.03 15.19
N ALA A 25 -3.98 -0.87 15.78
CA ALA A 25 -3.02 -1.95 15.90
C ALA A 25 -2.68 -2.23 17.36
N VAL A 26 -2.28 -3.47 17.65
CA VAL A 26 -1.68 -3.82 18.94
C VAL A 26 -0.30 -3.17 19.06
N ASP A 27 0.00 -2.63 20.25
CA ASP A 27 1.33 -2.15 20.62
C ASP A 27 2.31 -3.32 20.79
N ASP A 28 2.74 -3.89 19.67
CA ASP A 28 3.73 -4.96 19.61
C ASP A 28 4.76 -4.64 18.52
N PRO A 29 6.03 -4.39 18.88
CA PRO A 29 7.09 -4.04 17.91
C PRO A 29 7.44 -5.17 16.94
N ALA A 30 7.04 -6.42 17.22
CA ALA A 30 7.20 -7.54 16.31
C ALA A 30 6.24 -7.45 15.11
N ILE A 31 5.09 -6.77 15.26
CA ILE A 31 4.12 -6.62 14.18
C ILE A 31 4.73 -5.81 13.03
N LYS A 32 4.49 -6.30 11.81
CA LYS A 32 4.91 -5.66 10.57
C LYS A 32 3.69 -5.33 9.72
N LEU A 33 3.68 -4.12 9.18
CA LEU A 33 2.67 -3.62 8.26
C LEU A 33 3.31 -3.18 6.95
N GLY A 34 2.67 -3.42 5.82
CA GLY A 34 3.21 -2.94 4.54
C GLY A 34 2.81 -3.77 3.35
N LEU A 35 3.42 -3.44 2.21
CA LEU A 35 3.13 -4.03 0.90
C LEU A 35 4.42 -4.65 0.32
N PRO A 36 4.77 -5.89 0.74
CA PRO A 36 6.02 -6.55 0.35
C PRO A 36 5.95 -7.25 -1.02
N GLU A 37 4.89 -7.06 -1.80
CA GLU A 37 4.60 -7.79 -3.05
C GLU A 37 5.76 -7.71 -4.05
N ALA A 38 6.44 -6.57 -4.15
CA ALA A 38 7.59 -6.41 -5.04
C ALA A 38 8.73 -7.38 -4.72
N GLY A 39 8.88 -7.78 -3.46
CA GLY A 39 9.83 -8.82 -3.04
C GLY A 39 9.50 -10.19 -3.65
N LEU A 40 8.24 -10.45 -3.99
CA LEU A 40 7.76 -11.69 -4.59
C LEU A 40 7.61 -11.61 -6.12
N GLY A 41 8.03 -10.50 -6.75
CA GLY A 41 7.80 -10.27 -8.18
C GLY A 41 6.35 -9.93 -8.50
N LEU A 42 5.59 -9.45 -7.51
CA LEU A 42 4.20 -9.03 -7.63
C LEU A 42 4.05 -7.53 -7.36
N MET A 43 2.84 -7.02 -7.58
CA MET A 43 2.44 -5.69 -7.18
C MET A 43 1.20 -5.75 -6.28
N PRO A 44 0.93 -4.72 -5.46
CA PRO A 44 -0.35 -4.57 -4.79
C PRO A 44 -1.48 -4.47 -5.82
N GLY A 45 -2.56 -5.22 -5.63
CA GLY A 45 -3.64 -5.40 -6.61
C GLY A 45 -5.05 -5.26 -6.06
N PHE A 46 -5.21 -5.03 -4.74
CA PHE A 46 -6.49 -4.82 -4.07
C PHE A 46 -6.68 -3.36 -3.61
N GLY A 47 -5.96 -2.43 -4.23
CA GLY A 47 -6.01 -0.99 -4.08
C GLY A 47 -4.86 -0.40 -3.28
N GLY A 48 -3.81 -1.16 -2.99
CA GLY A 48 -2.66 -0.77 -2.20
C GLY A 48 -1.90 0.40 -2.81
N THR A 49 -1.63 0.37 -4.12
CA THR A 49 -0.92 1.48 -4.80
C THR A 49 -1.72 2.78 -4.75
N GLN A 50 -3.05 2.67 -4.64
CA GLN A 50 -3.97 3.80 -4.68
C GLN A 50 -4.31 4.35 -3.30
N ARG A 51 -4.57 3.50 -2.31
CA ARG A 51 -4.96 3.93 -0.96
C ARG A 51 -3.74 4.34 -0.15
N LEU A 52 -2.62 3.61 -0.25
CA LEU A 52 -1.43 3.92 0.53
C LEU A 52 -0.88 5.32 0.20
N THR A 53 -0.81 5.64 -1.09
CA THR A 53 -0.33 6.95 -1.60
C THR A 53 -1.28 8.11 -1.34
N ARG A 54 -2.52 7.84 -0.91
CA ARG A 54 -3.50 8.87 -0.49
C ARG A 54 -3.62 9.00 1.03
N LEU A 55 -3.04 8.08 1.80
CA LEU A 55 -3.07 8.07 3.27
C LEU A 55 -1.76 8.54 3.91
N ALA A 56 -0.64 8.34 3.23
CA ALA A 56 0.71 8.61 3.75
C ALA A 56 1.53 9.42 2.73
N PRO A 57 2.71 9.95 3.12
CA PRO A 57 3.59 10.69 2.22
C PRO A 57 3.91 9.89 0.95
N TRP A 58 3.26 10.24 -0.16
CA TRP A 58 3.16 9.38 -1.34
C TRP A 58 4.52 9.03 -1.96
N GLN A 59 5.49 9.94 -1.94
CA GLN A 59 6.84 9.70 -2.46
C GLN A 59 7.55 8.61 -1.66
N ARG A 60 7.45 8.67 -0.33
CA ARG A 60 8.09 7.70 0.59
C ARG A 60 7.49 6.32 0.38
N VAL A 61 6.16 6.22 0.49
CA VAL A 61 5.49 4.92 0.38
C VAL A 61 5.53 4.32 -1.04
N THR A 62 5.74 5.15 -2.07
CA THR A 62 6.02 4.66 -3.43
C THR A 62 7.38 3.96 -3.49
N ALA A 63 8.43 4.57 -2.93
CA ALA A 63 9.73 3.93 -2.82
C ALA A 63 9.67 2.64 -1.98
N ASP A 64 8.94 2.68 -0.86
CA ASP A 64 8.75 1.52 0.01
C ASP A 64 8.06 0.36 -0.71
N MET A 65 6.98 0.62 -1.49
CA MET A 65 6.32 -0.41 -2.30
C MET A 65 7.26 -1.01 -3.35
N LEU A 66 8.08 -0.20 -4.02
CA LEU A 66 9.04 -0.68 -5.02
C LEU A 66 10.11 -1.58 -4.40
N GLN A 67 10.47 -1.33 -3.14
CA GLN A 67 11.43 -2.13 -2.40
C GLN A 67 10.80 -3.33 -1.66
N GLY A 68 9.47 -3.35 -1.54
CA GLY A 68 8.76 -4.33 -0.72
C GLY A 68 9.00 -4.13 0.78
N ALA A 69 9.19 -2.88 1.22
CA ALA A 69 9.49 -2.53 2.60
C ALA A 69 8.26 -2.71 3.51
N THR A 70 8.55 -2.89 4.81
CA THR A 70 7.53 -3.00 5.86
C THR A 70 7.90 -2.06 7.01
N TYR A 71 6.87 -1.62 7.72
CA TYR A 71 6.95 -0.72 8.86
C TYR A 71 6.67 -1.51 10.14
N ASP A 72 7.30 -1.12 11.23
CA ASP A 72 6.77 -1.48 12.54
C ASP A 72 5.54 -0.59 12.88
N VAL A 73 4.89 -0.91 13.99
CA VAL A 73 3.67 -0.23 14.43
C VAL A 73 3.90 1.26 14.72
N SER A 74 5.06 1.62 15.28
CA SER A 74 5.40 3.00 15.60
C SER A 74 5.63 3.83 14.32
N GLU A 75 6.39 3.29 13.37
CA GLU A 75 6.61 3.93 12.08
C GLU A 75 5.29 4.06 11.31
N ALA A 76 4.48 3.01 11.24
CA ALA A 76 3.16 3.05 10.58
C ALA A 76 2.24 4.12 11.20
N LYS A 77 2.27 4.28 12.52
CA LYS A 77 1.54 5.34 13.22
C LYS A 77 2.06 6.72 12.84
N SER A 78 3.37 6.92 12.78
CA SER A 78 3.99 8.19 12.39
C SER A 78 3.69 8.60 10.95
N LEU A 79 3.54 7.61 10.05
CA LEU A 79 3.15 7.82 8.65
C LEU A 79 1.64 8.11 8.45
N GLY A 80 0.84 8.10 9.52
CA GLY A 80 -0.62 8.28 9.45
C GLY A 80 -1.39 7.03 9.00
N LEU A 81 -0.73 5.86 8.94
CA LEU A 81 -1.36 4.61 8.52
C LEU A 81 -2.21 3.98 9.61
N LEU A 82 -2.03 4.37 10.87
CA LEU A 82 -2.79 3.89 12.02
C LEU A 82 -3.55 5.02 12.71
N THR A 83 -4.85 4.81 12.94
CA THR A 83 -5.69 5.68 13.77
C THR A 83 -5.24 5.64 15.22
N ASP A 84 -4.89 4.47 15.75
CA ASP A 84 -4.29 4.35 17.08
C ASP A 84 -3.52 3.03 17.27
N VAL A 85 -2.68 3.02 18.30
CA VAL A 85 -1.90 1.87 18.75
C VAL A 85 -2.25 1.62 20.21
N VAL A 86 -2.71 0.41 20.53
CA VAL A 86 -3.31 0.11 21.84
C VAL A 86 -2.83 -1.23 22.40
N PRO A 87 -2.88 -1.45 23.72
CA PRO A 87 -2.60 -2.76 24.29
C PRO A 87 -3.49 -3.87 23.71
N ALA A 88 -2.99 -5.10 23.62
CA ALA A 88 -3.70 -6.23 23.00
C ALA A 88 -5.14 -6.44 23.53
N GLY A 89 -5.32 -6.31 24.84
CA GLY A 89 -6.64 -6.46 25.49
C GLY A 89 -7.64 -5.35 25.16
N ALA A 90 -7.19 -4.20 24.65
CA ALA A 90 -8.02 -3.04 24.37
C ALA A 90 -8.37 -2.88 22.87
N LEU A 91 -7.81 -3.70 21.99
CA LEU A 91 -7.93 -3.55 20.52
C LEU A 91 -9.37 -3.50 20.04
N ARG A 92 -10.19 -4.49 20.44
CA ARG A 92 -11.59 -4.57 20.02
C ARG A 92 -12.42 -3.42 20.57
N ASP A 93 -12.17 -3.04 21.82
CA ASP A 93 -12.90 -1.95 22.48
C ASP A 93 -12.56 -0.58 21.89
N ALA A 94 -11.29 -0.34 21.52
CA ALA A 94 -10.88 0.87 20.83
C ALA A 94 -11.57 1.00 19.46
N ALA A 95 -11.55 -0.06 18.65
CA ALA A 95 -12.22 -0.08 17.35
C ALA A 95 -13.74 0.08 17.47
N ARG A 96 -14.36 -0.58 18.46
CA ARG A 96 -15.80 -0.48 18.74
C ARG A 96 -16.20 0.93 19.16
N ARG A 97 -15.45 1.56 20.07
CA ARG A 97 -15.70 2.96 20.48
C ARG A 97 -15.65 3.90 19.29
N TRP A 98 -14.59 3.81 18.49
CA TRP A 98 -14.46 4.65 17.29
C TRP A 98 -15.65 4.48 16.32
N LEU A 99 -16.14 3.26 16.11
CA LEU A 99 -17.31 3.01 15.27
C LEU A 99 -18.59 3.68 15.80
N LEU A 100 -18.79 3.70 17.12
CA LEU A 100 -19.94 4.36 17.74
C LEU A 100 -19.82 5.89 17.69
N ASP A 101 -18.61 6.40 17.83
CA ASP A 101 -18.34 7.85 17.87
C ASP A 101 -18.27 8.49 16.48
N SER A 102 -18.04 7.68 15.43
CA SER A 102 -17.78 8.16 14.05
C SER A 102 -18.77 7.58 13.01
N PRO A 103 -20.10 7.83 13.13
CA PRO A 103 -21.11 7.21 12.27
C PRO A 103 -21.02 7.65 10.80
N ASN A 104 -20.48 8.84 10.52
CA ASN A 104 -20.38 9.42 9.17
C ASN A 104 -18.91 9.56 8.71
N ALA A 105 -18.04 8.64 9.13
CA ALA A 105 -16.64 8.69 8.74
C ALA A 105 -16.47 8.56 7.21
N GLU A 106 -15.62 9.39 6.63
CA GLU A 106 -15.25 9.37 5.22
C GLU A 106 -13.73 9.22 5.06
N GLN A 107 -13.29 8.67 3.93
CA GLN A 107 -11.88 8.63 3.60
C GLN A 107 -11.40 10.03 3.15
N PRO A 108 -10.11 10.38 3.33
CA PRO A 108 -9.60 11.70 2.94
C PRO A 108 -9.88 12.07 1.47
N TRP A 109 -9.79 11.08 0.56
CA TRP A 109 -10.06 11.29 -0.87
C TRP A 109 -11.54 11.38 -1.25
N MET A 110 -12.45 11.16 -0.32
CA MET A 110 -13.89 11.37 -0.51
C MET A 110 -14.31 12.80 -0.11
N ALA A 111 -13.50 13.47 0.72
CA ALA A 111 -13.82 14.80 1.21
C ALA A 111 -13.93 15.82 0.07
N ARG A 112 -14.94 16.69 0.15
CA ARG A 112 -15.12 17.78 -0.81
C ARG A 112 -13.87 18.66 -0.84
N GLY A 113 -13.31 18.85 -2.04
CA GLY A 113 -12.13 19.69 -2.21
C GLY A 113 -10.81 18.96 -1.96
N TYR A 114 -10.81 17.64 -1.78
CA TYR A 114 -9.58 16.84 -1.78
C TYR A 114 -8.69 17.22 -2.98
N ARG A 115 -7.41 17.42 -2.70
CA ARG A 115 -6.35 17.68 -3.69
C ARG A 115 -5.21 16.72 -3.38
N GLY A 116 -4.94 15.84 -4.32
CA GLY A 116 -3.69 15.09 -4.33
C GLY A 116 -2.51 15.99 -4.70
N PRO A 117 -1.30 15.41 -4.86
CA PRO A 117 -0.16 16.13 -5.41
C PRO A 117 -0.48 16.70 -6.80
N SER A 118 0.11 17.85 -7.10
CA SER A 118 -0.02 18.48 -8.42
C SER A 118 0.65 17.63 -9.51
N ALA A 119 0.18 17.76 -10.75
CA ALA A 119 0.79 17.09 -11.90
C ALA A 119 2.30 17.38 -11.98
N ALA A 120 2.72 18.63 -11.74
CA ALA A 120 4.13 19.02 -11.75
C ALA A 120 4.95 18.33 -10.64
N GLU A 121 4.37 18.10 -9.45
CA GLU A 121 5.05 17.32 -8.39
C GLU A 121 5.19 15.85 -8.77
N ILE A 122 4.14 15.28 -9.36
CA ILE A 122 4.14 13.89 -9.84
C ILE A 122 5.20 13.72 -10.93
N GLU A 123 5.19 14.58 -11.96
CA GLU A 123 6.15 14.55 -13.08
C GLU A 123 7.60 14.65 -12.60
N ARG A 124 7.91 15.62 -11.72
CA ARG A 124 9.28 15.78 -11.18
C ARG A 124 9.74 14.53 -10.42
N HIS A 125 8.88 13.97 -9.58
CA HIS A 125 9.23 12.76 -8.83
C HIS A 125 9.46 11.57 -9.75
N PHE A 126 8.54 11.32 -10.69
CA PHE A 126 8.61 10.17 -11.58
C PHE A 126 9.73 10.28 -12.61
N HIS A 127 10.11 11.49 -13.03
CA HIS A 127 11.31 11.69 -13.83
C HIS A 127 12.57 11.20 -13.10
N ALA A 128 12.74 11.59 -11.83
CA ALA A 128 13.88 11.14 -11.02
C ALA A 128 13.81 9.64 -10.68
N LEU A 129 12.62 9.14 -10.33
CA LEU A 129 12.38 7.75 -10.00
C LEU A 129 12.67 6.83 -11.19
N ASN A 130 12.18 7.16 -12.39
CA ASN A 130 12.41 6.37 -13.59
C ASN A 130 13.89 6.32 -13.96
N ALA A 131 14.61 7.44 -13.85
CA ALA A 131 16.06 7.45 -14.04
C ALA A 131 16.79 6.55 -13.03
N GLY A 132 16.32 6.50 -11.77
CA GLY A 132 16.80 5.55 -10.76
C GLY A 132 16.54 4.10 -11.15
N LEU A 133 15.28 3.76 -11.43
CA LEU A 133 14.85 2.41 -11.81
C LEU A 133 15.59 1.89 -13.06
N THR A 134 15.83 2.73 -14.06
CA THR A 134 16.62 2.35 -15.23
C THR A 134 18.07 2.02 -14.86
N ARG A 135 18.72 2.83 -14.01
CA ARG A 135 20.07 2.54 -13.53
C ARG A 135 20.14 1.25 -12.72
N ASP A 136 19.10 0.97 -11.94
CA ASP A 136 19.03 -0.19 -11.04
C ASP A 136 18.56 -1.48 -11.76
N GLY A 137 18.33 -1.44 -13.08
CA GLY A 137 18.03 -2.62 -13.88
C GLY A 137 16.56 -3.07 -13.87
N VAL A 138 15.61 -2.12 -13.89
CA VAL A 138 14.16 -2.41 -13.90
C VAL A 138 13.69 -3.35 -15.04
N ALA A 139 14.47 -3.51 -16.11
CA ALA A 139 14.16 -4.42 -17.21
C ALA A 139 13.98 -5.89 -16.76
N GLY A 140 14.60 -6.31 -15.65
CA GLY A 140 14.39 -7.62 -15.03
C GLY A 140 13.34 -7.65 -13.92
N ARG A 141 12.61 -6.54 -13.71
CA ARG A 141 11.69 -6.31 -12.59
C ARG A 141 10.37 -5.69 -13.08
N PRO A 142 9.56 -6.43 -13.85
CA PRO A 142 8.31 -5.92 -14.40
C PRO A 142 7.35 -5.40 -13.31
N GLU A 143 7.41 -5.98 -12.11
CA GLU A 143 6.61 -5.55 -10.97
C GLU A 143 6.91 -4.10 -10.57
N GLN A 144 8.18 -3.69 -10.55
CA GLN A 144 8.56 -2.33 -10.17
C GLN A 144 8.08 -1.30 -11.21
N LYS A 145 8.20 -1.65 -12.50
CA LYS A 145 7.69 -0.81 -13.58
C LYS A 145 6.18 -0.61 -13.44
N LEU A 146 5.42 -1.68 -13.23
CA LEU A 146 3.95 -1.61 -13.18
C LEU A 146 3.44 -0.95 -11.89
N ILE A 147 4.15 -1.10 -10.76
CA ILE A 147 3.88 -0.30 -9.54
C ILE A 147 4.06 1.19 -9.83
N ALA A 148 5.19 1.58 -10.44
CA ALA A 148 5.47 2.97 -10.77
C ALA A 148 4.40 3.56 -11.70
N GLU A 149 4.01 2.84 -12.76
CA GLU A 149 2.94 3.27 -13.66
C GLU A 149 1.58 3.40 -12.97
N ALA A 150 1.21 2.44 -12.11
CA ALA A 150 -0.05 2.46 -11.38
C ALA A 150 -0.14 3.67 -10.44
N VAL A 151 0.95 4.02 -9.76
CA VAL A 151 1.00 5.21 -8.90
C VAL A 151 1.00 6.50 -9.74
N TYR A 152 1.85 6.59 -10.76
CA TYR A 152 1.99 7.78 -11.61
C TYR A 152 0.65 8.22 -12.19
N HIS A 153 -0.04 7.30 -12.85
CA HIS A 153 -1.35 7.60 -13.44
C HIS A 153 -2.43 7.67 -12.37
N GLY A 154 -2.38 6.81 -11.35
CA GLY A 154 -3.39 6.74 -10.30
C GLY A 154 -3.53 8.02 -9.49
N LEU A 155 -2.42 8.70 -9.17
CA LEU A 155 -2.43 9.98 -8.44
C LEU A 155 -3.08 11.13 -9.23
N GLN A 156 -3.15 11.01 -10.55
CA GLN A 156 -3.74 12.02 -11.44
C GLN A 156 -5.25 11.81 -11.66
N MET A 157 -5.82 10.78 -11.02
CA MET A 157 -7.21 10.36 -11.25
C MET A 157 -8.01 10.30 -9.95
N PRO A 158 -9.35 10.40 -10.02
CA PRO A 158 -10.22 9.98 -8.93
C PRO A 158 -9.98 8.52 -8.52
N ILE A 159 -10.31 8.16 -7.28
CA ILE A 159 -9.97 6.85 -6.71
C ILE A 159 -10.50 5.66 -7.54
N GLU A 160 -11.75 5.72 -8.02
CA GLU A 160 -12.36 4.60 -8.75
C GLU A 160 -11.64 4.23 -10.06
N PRO A 161 -11.41 5.15 -11.02
CA PRO A 161 -10.63 4.83 -12.21
C PRO A 161 -9.19 4.44 -11.88
N ALA A 162 -8.60 5.01 -10.82
CA ALA A 162 -7.27 4.63 -10.37
C ALA A 162 -7.20 3.18 -9.87
N LEU A 163 -8.22 2.71 -9.13
CA LEU A 163 -8.34 1.30 -8.72
C LEU A 163 -8.51 0.37 -9.93
N ARG A 164 -9.30 0.77 -10.93
CA ARG A 164 -9.45 -0.01 -12.17
C ARG A 164 -8.14 -0.12 -12.95
N LEU A 165 -7.33 0.95 -12.97
CA LEU A 165 -6.00 0.91 -13.57
C LEU A 165 -5.08 -0.07 -12.83
N GLU A 166 -5.02 -0.01 -11.49
CA GLU A 166 -4.21 -0.92 -10.69
C GLU A 166 -4.56 -2.39 -10.99
N VAL A 167 -5.86 -2.73 -11.01
CA VAL A 167 -6.32 -4.08 -11.35
C VAL A 167 -5.85 -4.51 -12.75
N ARG A 168 -5.89 -3.61 -13.75
CA ARG A 168 -5.38 -3.91 -15.10
C ARG A 168 -3.88 -4.22 -15.08
N ARG A 169 -3.10 -3.43 -14.35
CA ARG A 169 -1.64 -3.62 -14.20
C ARG A 169 -1.30 -4.90 -13.45
N PHE A 170 -2.07 -5.24 -12.41
CA PHE A 170 -1.95 -6.50 -11.70
C PHE A 170 -2.25 -7.69 -12.61
N ILE A 171 -3.32 -7.64 -13.41
CA ILE A 171 -3.65 -8.69 -14.38
C ILE A 171 -2.56 -8.82 -15.44
N GLU A 172 -2.03 -7.70 -15.96
CA GLU A 172 -0.89 -7.70 -16.88
C GLU A 172 0.32 -8.42 -16.28
N LEU A 173 0.70 -8.05 -15.05
CA LEU A 173 1.82 -8.65 -14.34
C LEU A 173 1.63 -10.16 -14.14
N THR A 174 0.48 -10.59 -13.63
CA THR A 174 0.22 -12.03 -13.35
C THR A 174 0.20 -12.91 -14.60
N ARG A 175 0.09 -12.32 -15.80
CA ARG A 175 0.17 -13.04 -17.08
C ARG A 175 1.61 -13.15 -17.61
N ASP A 176 2.55 -12.42 -17.02
CA ASP A 176 3.97 -12.53 -17.37
C ASP A 176 4.55 -13.86 -16.84
N PRO A 177 5.14 -14.70 -17.72
CA PRO A 177 5.72 -15.98 -17.30
C PRO A 177 6.81 -15.86 -16.22
N SER A 178 7.56 -14.76 -16.17
CA SER A 178 8.62 -14.52 -15.20
C SER A 178 8.11 -14.39 -13.76
N VAL A 179 6.85 -13.95 -13.59
CA VAL A 179 6.21 -13.80 -12.29
C VAL A 179 5.94 -15.16 -11.65
N ARG A 180 5.47 -16.13 -12.45
CA ARG A 180 5.27 -17.50 -11.96
C ARG A 180 6.57 -18.11 -11.44
N HIS A 181 7.67 -17.92 -12.17
CA HIS A 181 8.99 -18.40 -11.75
C HIS A 181 9.45 -17.73 -10.45
N THR A 182 9.31 -16.40 -10.36
CA THR A 182 9.70 -15.65 -9.17
C THR A 182 8.89 -16.06 -7.94
N LEU A 183 7.57 -16.23 -8.08
CA LEU A 183 6.71 -16.72 -7.00
C LEU A 183 7.10 -18.13 -6.55
N GLN A 184 7.33 -19.04 -7.50
CA GLN A 184 7.81 -20.38 -7.18
C GLN A 184 9.14 -20.33 -6.43
N ALA A 185 10.11 -19.53 -6.86
CA ALA A 185 11.41 -19.45 -6.22
C ALA A 185 11.39 -18.79 -4.83
N ARG A 186 10.65 -17.68 -4.68
CA ARG A 186 10.74 -16.82 -3.48
C ARG A 186 9.69 -17.12 -2.42
N PHE A 187 8.53 -17.64 -2.81
CA PHE A 187 7.44 -17.95 -1.90
C PHE A 187 7.35 -19.46 -1.61
N PHE A 188 7.39 -20.30 -2.64
CA PHE A 188 7.24 -21.76 -2.49
C PHE A 188 8.57 -22.51 -2.37
N GLY A 189 9.67 -21.97 -2.91
CA GLY A 189 10.94 -22.67 -3.06
C GLY A 189 11.75 -22.86 -1.78
N LYS A 190 11.36 -22.23 -0.67
CA LYS A 190 11.88 -22.54 0.67
C LYS A 190 10.99 -23.53 1.44
N ALA A 191 9.90 -23.99 0.85
CA ALA A 191 8.89 -24.87 1.47
C ALA A 191 8.60 -26.14 0.64
N ALA A 192 9.50 -26.53 -0.28
CA ALA A 192 9.43 -27.76 -1.07
C ALA A 192 10.71 -28.58 -0.93
#